data_AF-Q8S546-F1
#
_entry.id   AF-Q8S546-F1
#
_cell.length_a   1.000
_cell.length_b   1.000
_cell.length_c   1.000
_cell.angle_alpha   90.00
_cell.angle_beta   90.00
_cell.angle_gamma   90.00
#
_symmetry.space_group_name_H-M   'P 1'
#
loop_
_entity.id
_entity.type
_entity.pdbx_description
1 polymer ?
#
loop_
_entity_poly.entity_id
_entity_poly.type
_entity_poly.pdbx_seq_one_letter_code
_entity_poly.pdbx_strand_id
1 'polypeptide(L)' 'TKEKIYGPDAGTDYEDNQQRFSLLCQAALEVPRILDLNNNPHFSGPYGEDVVFVCNDWHTGLLACYLKSNYQSNGIYRTA' A
#
# COMPACT_ATOMS: atom_id res chain seq x y z
N THR A 1 19.72 16.15 10.41
CA THR A 1 19.28 15.31 9.28
C THR A 1 18.60 14.07 9.84
N LYS A 2 17.29 13.88 9.57
CA LYS A 2 16.59 12.62 9.95
C LYS A 2 16.93 11.57 8.88
N GLU A 3 18.08 10.92 9.02
CA GLU A 3 18.63 9.97 8.03
C GLU A 3 18.06 8.54 8.14
N LYS A 4 17.20 8.27 9.13
CA LYS A 4 16.79 6.92 9.48
C LYS A 4 15.29 6.70 9.28
N ILE A 5 14.94 5.57 8.65
CA ILE A 5 13.59 5.26 8.15
C ILE A 5 12.71 4.61 9.23
N TYR A 6 13.29 3.70 10.03
CA TYR A 6 12.57 2.84 10.97
C TYR A 6 12.78 3.20 12.44
N GLY A 7 13.76 4.03 12.76
CA GLY A 7 14.02 4.44 14.14
C GLY A 7 15.21 5.38 14.22
N PRO A 8 15.43 6.06 15.36
CA PRO A 8 16.53 7.02 15.49
C PRO A 8 17.91 6.34 15.40
N ASP A 9 18.01 5.10 15.87
CA ASP A 9 19.24 4.33 15.97
C ASP A 9 18.99 2.83 15.72
N ALA A 10 20.04 2.02 15.55
CA ALA A 10 19.89 0.58 15.35
C ALA A 10 19.30 -0.10 16.60
N GLY A 11 18.29 -0.95 16.40
CA GLY A 11 17.63 -1.68 17.49
C GLY A 11 16.61 -0.86 18.29
N THR A 12 16.37 0.40 17.93
CA THR A 12 15.31 1.23 18.52
C THR A 12 14.39 1.70 17.41
N ASP A 13 13.13 1.28 17.45
CA ASP A 13 12.12 1.64 16.46
C ASP A 13 11.43 2.97 16.81
N TYR A 14 10.89 3.67 15.82
CA TYR A 14 9.95 4.76 16.09
C TYR A 14 8.61 4.19 16.59
N GLU A 15 8.05 4.82 17.62
CA GLU A 15 6.77 4.41 18.24
C GLU A 15 5.60 4.42 17.24
N ASP A 16 5.66 5.28 16.22
CA ASP A 16 4.62 5.46 15.21
C ASP A 16 4.74 4.48 14.02
N ASN A 17 5.75 3.62 13.98
CA ASN A 17 5.99 2.69 12.86
C ASN A 17 4.74 1.85 12.53
N GLN A 18 4.06 1.31 13.53
CA GLN A 18 2.86 0.50 13.30
C GLN A 18 1.78 1.28 12.56
N GLN A 19 1.57 2.55 12.94
CA GLN A 19 0.59 3.43 12.29
C GLN A 19 1.05 3.81 10.89
N ARG A 20 2.34 4.14 10.72
CA ARG A 20 2.92 4.46 9.41
C ARG A 20 2.76 3.33 8.40
N PHE A 21 3.03 2.10 8.80
CA PHE A 21 2.93 0.94 7.91
C PHE A 21 1.49 0.51 7.67
N SER A 22 0.62 0.65 8.67
CA SER A 22 -0.83 0.49 8.46
C SER A 22 -1.37 1.51 7.45
N LEU A 23 -0.96 2.78 7.55
CA LEU A 23 -1.32 3.83 6.60
C LEU A 23 -0.76 3.53 5.21
N LEU A 24 0.50 3.10 5.11
CA LEU A 24 1.12 2.69 3.84
C LEU A 24 0.30 1.61 3.15
N CYS A 25 -0.07 0.54 3.86
CA CYS A 25 -0.86 -0.56 3.30
C CYS A 25 -2.24 -0.11 2.81
N GLN A 26 -2.95 0.71 3.59
CA GLN A 26 -4.26 1.21 3.20
C GLN A 26 -4.17 2.16 2.01
N ALA A 27 -3.20 3.07 2.00
CA ALA A 27 -2.98 3.98 0.88
C ALA A 27 -2.61 3.21 -0.41
N ALA A 28 -1.77 2.16 -0.30
CA ALA A 28 -1.41 1.32 -1.44
C ALA A 28 -2.62 0.62 -2.08
N LEU A 29 -3.66 0.29 -1.30
CA LEU A 29 -4.92 -0.27 -1.80
C LEU A 29 -5.86 0.77 -2.43
N GLU A 30 -5.66 2.07 -2.20
CA GLU A 30 -6.46 3.09 -2.88
C GLU A 30 -5.86 3.50 -4.23
N VAL A 31 -4.53 3.58 -4.31
CA VAL A 31 -3.80 4.12 -5.46
C VAL A 31 -4.24 3.53 -6.80
N PRO A 32 -4.35 2.20 -7.00
CA PRO A 32 -4.73 1.65 -8.30
C PRO A 32 -6.11 2.11 -8.78
N ARG A 33 -7.02 2.50 -7.86
CA ARG A 33 -8.40 2.91 -8.18
C ARG A 33 -8.54 4.40 -8.42
N ILE A 34 -7.73 5.24 -7.76
CA ILE A 34 -7.96 6.69 -7.73
C ILE A 34 -6.88 7.51 -8.44
N LEU A 35 -5.68 6.96 -8.64
CA LEU A 35 -4.57 7.70 -9.23
C LEU A 35 -4.51 7.47 -10.74
N ASP A 36 -4.80 8.51 -11.51
CA ASP A 36 -4.63 8.50 -12.96
C ASP A 36 -3.16 8.65 -13.36
N LEU A 37 -2.64 7.72 -14.14
CA LEU A 37 -1.29 7.77 -14.69
C LEU A 37 -1.33 8.25 -16.15
N ASN A 38 -1.31 9.57 -16.34
CA ASN A 38 -1.52 10.20 -17.65
C ASN A 38 -0.23 10.63 -18.37
N ASN A 39 0.94 10.23 -17.85
CA ASN A 39 2.25 10.62 -18.40
C ASN A 39 2.84 9.60 -19.39
N ASN A 40 2.00 8.75 -19.99
CA ASN A 40 2.43 7.69 -20.91
C ASN A 40 1.60 7.74 -22.21
N PRO A 41 2.21 7.66 -23.41
CA PRO A 41 1.47 7.68 -24.68
C PRO A 41 0.61 6.42 -24.93
N HIS A 42 0.85 5.33 -24.20
CA HIS A 42 0.18 4.05 -24.33
C HIS A 42 -0.76 3.73 -23.15
N PHE A 43 -0.80 4.58 -22.13
CA PHE A 43 -1.64 4.38 -20.94
C PHE A 43 -2.09 5.71 -20.36
N SER A 44 -3.39 5.81 -20.05
CA SER A 44 -3.99 6.95 -19.38
C SER A 44 -5.18 6.46 -18.56
N GLY A 45 -5.31 6.99 -17.34
CA GLY A 45 -6.30 6.58 -16.36
C GLY A 45 -5.70 5.76 -15.21
N PRO A 46 -6.55 5.16 -14.36
CA PRO A 46 -6.12 4.40 -13.21
C PRO A 46 -5.77 2.96 -13.61
N TYR A 47 -4.95 2.28 -12.80
CA TYR A 47 -4.67 0.86 -13.00
C TYR A 47 -5.94 -0.01 -12.93
N GLY A 48 -6.93 0.42 -12.14
CA GLY A 48 -8.16 -0.30 -11.90
C GLY A 48 -8.02 -1.37 -10.82
N GLU A 49 -8.87 -2.40 -10.91
CA GLU A 49 -9.00 -3.44 -9.87
C GLU A 49 -8.40 -4.79 -10.27
N ASP A 50 -8.03 -4.98 -11.54
CA ASP A 50 -7.40 -6.21 -12.02
C ASP A 50 -5.87 -6.07 -11.95
N VAL A 51 -5.34 -6.19 -10.74
CA VAL A 51 -3.94 -5.93 -10.40
C VAL A 51 -3.41 -7.00 -9.45
N VAL A 52 -2.09 -7.17 -9.41
CA VAL A 52 -1.43 -8.05 -8.44
C VAL A 52 -0.60 -7.21 -7.48
N PHE A 53 -0.85 -7.34 -6.18
CA PHE A 53 -0.07 -6.68 -5.13
C PHE A 53 1.11 -7.54 -4.71
N VAL A 54 2.33 -7.12 -5.06
CA VAL A 54 3.56 -7.75 -4.58
C VAL A 54 4.01 -7.04 -3.30
N CYS A 55 3.81 -7.70 -2.16
CA CYS A 55 4.13 -7.16 -0.83
C CYS A 55 5.57 -7.52 -0.43
N ASN A 56 6.41 -6.52 -0.18
CA ASN A 56 7.79 -6.72 0.20
C ASN A 56 8.00 -6.46 1.70
N ASP A 57 8.45 -7.50 2.40
CA ASP A 57 8.82 -7.49 3.83
C ASP A 57 7.68 -7.08 4.79
N TRP A 58 7.96 -7.08 6.09
CA TRP A 58 6.98 -6.93 7.17
C TRP A 58 6.22 -5.60 7.15
N HIS A 59 6.81 -4.52 6.61
CA HIS A 59 6.17 -3.21 6.47
C HIS A 59 4.88 -3.25 5.64
N THR A 60 4.73 -4.27 4.78
CA THR A 60 3.55 -4.47 3.94
C THR A 60 2.69 -5.65 4.38
N GLY A 61 3.03 -6.29 5.51
CA GLY A 61 2.39 -7.53 5.97
C GLY A 61 0.88 -7.40 6.24
N LEU A 62 0.38 -6.20 6.57
CA LEU A 62 -1.03 -5.96 6.80
C LEU A 62 -1.87 -5.79 5.52
N LEU A 63 -1.25 -5.60 4.36
CA LEU A 63 -1.97 -5.29 3.11
C LEU A 63 -2.95 -6.39 2.74
N ALA A 64 -2.53 -7.66 2.79
CA ALA A 64 -3.39 -8.79 2.46
C ALA A 64 -4.62 -8.88 3.39
N CYS A 65 -4.46 -8.55 4.67
CA CYS A 65 -5.57 -8.51 5.62
C CYS A 65 -6.58 -7.43 5.22
N TYR A 66 -6.13 -6.19 4.99
CA TYR A 66 -7.01 -5.09 4.57
C TYR A 66 -7.68 -5.36 3.23
N LEU A 67 -6.93 -5.88 2.25
CA LEU A 67 -7.46 -6.29 0.94
C LEU A 67 -8.64 -7.26 1.14
N LYS A 68 -8.45 -8.30 1.96
CA LYS A 68 -9.49 -9.31 2.16
C LYS A 68 -10.68 -8.81 2.97
N SER A 69 -10.43 -8.16 4.10
CA SER A 69 -11.47 -7.80 5.07
C SER A 69 -12.25 -6.55 4.68
N ASN A 70 -11.62 -5.59 3.99
CA ASN A 70 -12.21 -4.27 3.73
C ASN A 70 -12.58 -4.07 2.26
N TYR A 71 -11.85 -4.64 1.31
CA TYR A 71 -12.11 -4.41 -0.13
C TYR A 71 -12.84 -5.58 -0.77
N GLN A 72 -12.29 -6.80 -0.69
CA GLN A 72 -12.91 -7.98 -1.30
C GLN A 72 -14.26 -8.32 -0.68
N SER A 73 -14.44 -8.08 0.62
CA SER A 73 -15.74 -8.21 1.30
C SER A 73 -16.81 -7.26 0.77
N ASN A 74 -16.42 -6.10 0.25
CA ASN A 74 -17.28 -5.11 -0.40
C ASN A 74 -17.32 -5.26 -1.93
N GLY A 75 -16.78 -6.37 -2.46
CA GLY A 75 -16.79 -6.67 -3.88
C GLY A 75 -15.83 -5.85 -4.73
N ILE A 76 -14.83 -5.21 -4.13
CA ILE A 76 -13.72 -4.48 -4.78
C ILE A 76 -12.52 -5.43 -4.89
N TYR A 77 -11.69 -5.32 -5.93
CA TYR A 77 -10.48 -6.14 -6.11
C TYR A 77 -10.79 -7.65 -6.14
N ARG A 78 -11.88 -8.04 -6.83
CA ARG A 78 -12.36 -9.43 -6.85
C ARG A 78 -11.36 -10.44 -7.41
N THR A 79 -10.50 -9.97 -8.31
CA THR A 79 -9.49 -10.78 -9.01
C THR A 79 -8.06 -10.53 -8.55
N ALA A 80 -7.86 -9.61 -7.60
CA ALA A 80 -6.54 -9.27 -7.06
C ALA A 80 -6.05 -10.24 -5.98
#